data_AF-A0A432I168-F1
#
_entry.id   AF-A0A432I168-F1
#
_cell.length_a   1.000
_cell.length_b   1.000
_cell.length_c   1.000
_cell.angle_alpha   90.00
_cell.angle_beta   90.00
_cell.angle_gamma   90.00
#
_symmetry.space_group_name_H-M   'P 1'
#
loop_
_entity.id
_entity.type
_entity.pdbx_description
1 polymer ?
#
loop_
_entity_poly.entity_id
_entity_poly.type
_entity_poly.pdbx_seq_one_letter_code
_entity_poly.pdbx_strand_id
1 'polypeptide(L)'
;MMENAMKQRAQRIITGLATVGASLALAQPAQAQALVSNIPGAVVLERILVKVNGGLVTQSDLERVQINALRARGTPPQTDAELQRVIEEITPDLIVNAVEELLLVQRGRDLGYSLSDEDFQEILDDIKETNNMNDEQLVAALQADEGMTLPELRVVMERQRLVSATTQVEVLARISITDIEAREYYDTHLEEFTNPATVTLREILIAVPAEGG
;
A
#
# COMPACT_ATOMS: atom_id res chain seq x y z
N MET A 1 -21.08 15.68 -57.45
CA MET A 1 -21.07 17.05 -58.02
C MET A 1 -21.48 17.97 -56.88
N MET A 2 -20.50 18.57 -56.20
CA MET A 2 -20.24 20.01 -56.28
C MET A 2 -21.48 20.84 -55.96
N GLU A 3 -21.57 21.36 -54.73
CA GLU A 3 -22.32 22.58 -54.50
C GLU A 3 -21.71 23.43 -53.37
N ASN A 4 -21.12 24.54 -53.81
CA ASN A 4 -21.03 25.86 -53.19
C ASN A 4 -20.48 26.00 -51.76
N ALA A 5 -19.28 26.58 -51.63
CA ALA A 5 -19.02 28.03 -51.59
C ALA A 5 -19.02 28.52 -50.14
N MET A 6 -17.85 28.70 -49.52
CA MET A 6 -17.05 29.94 -49.58
C MET A 6 -17.83 31.20 -49.13
N LYS A 7 -17.36 31.76 -48.01
CA LYS A 7 -17.48 33.16 -47.54
C LYS A 7 -18.77 33.59 -46.83
N GLN A 8 -18.66 33.79 -45.51
CA GLN A 8 -19.03 35.03 -44.80
C GLN A 8 -18.09 35.12 -43.57
N ARG A 9 -17.02 35.92 -43.53
CA ARG A 9 -16.97 37.39 -43.33
C ARG A 9 -18.08 37.92 -42.41
N ALA A 10 -17.73 38.27 -41.17
CA ALA A 10 -17.60 39.67 -40.75
C ALA A 10 -17.66 39.81 -39.22
N GLN A 11 -16.69 40.57 -38.70
CA GLN A 11 -16.59 41.06 -37.33
C GLN A 11 -17.73 42.03 -36.98
N ARG A 12 -18.14 42.04 -35.70
CA ARG A 12 -18.73 43.18 -34.97
C ARG A 12 -18.03 43.18 -33.61
N ILE A 13 -17.09 44.08 -33.30
CA ILE A 13 -17.17 45.52 -32.96
C ILE A 13 -17.93 45.83 -31.65
N ILE A 14 -17.10 45.99 -30.60
CA ILE A 14 -17.03 47.03 -29.54
C ILE A 14 -18.16 47.19 -28.48
N THR A 15 -17.67 47.31 -27.24
CA THR A 15 -18.05 48.23 -26.13
C THR A 15 -19.03 47.77 -25.06
N GLY A 16 -18.59 47.89 -23.81
CA GLY A 16 -19.44 47.90 -22.62
C GLY A 16 -18.66 47.81 -21.30
N LEU A 17 -18.11 48.94 -20.85
CA LEU A 17 -17.50 49.14 -19.53
C LEU A 17 -18.58 49.71 -18.58
N ALA A 18 -18.82 49.12 -17.41
CA ALA A 18 -19.48 49.74 -16.23
C ALA A 18 -19.41 48.78 -15.02
N THR A 19 -18.49 49.00 -14.07
CA THR A 19 -18.70 49.60 -12.72
C THR A 19 -19.47 48.75 -11.69
N VAL A 20 -18.69 48.26 -10.72
CA VAL A 20 -18.91 48.03 -9.27
C VAL A 20 -20.34 48.16 -8.72
N GLY A 21 -20.83 47.07 -8.12
CA GLY A 21 -21.94 47.05 -7.16
C GLY A 21 -21.77 45.87 -6.20
N ALA A 22 -21.60 46.16 -4.91
CA ALA A 22 -21.49 45.18 -3.84
C ALA A 22 -22.83 44.46 -3.60
N SER A 23 -22.84 43.13 -3.47
CA SER A 23 -23.89 42.36 -2.79
C SER A 23 -23.48 40.91 -2.51
N LEU A 24 -23.58 40.55 -1.23
CA LEU A 24 -23.86 39.25 -0.63
C LEU A 24 -23.03 38.02 -1.00
N ALA A 25 -22.32 37.54 0.01
CA ALA A 25 -21.82 36.18 0.13
C ALA A 25 -22.96 35.16 0.00
N LEU A 26 -22.91 34.36 -1.05
CA LEU A 26 -23.46 33.01 -1.08
C LEU A 26 -22.28 32.06 -1.20
N ALA A 27 -22.10 31.20 -0.19
CA ALA A 27 -21.14 30.12 -0.19
C ALA A 27 -21.40 29.23 -1.41
N GLN A 28 -20.49 29.30 -2.39
CA GLN A 28 -20.48 28.37 -3.51
C GLN A 28 -19.89 27.05 -3.00
N PRO A 29 -20.48 25.88 -3.32
CA PRO A 29 -19.81 24.61 -3.10
C PRO A 29 -18.50 24.67 -3.90
N ALA A 30 -17.39 24.36 -3.24
CA ALA A 30 -16.07 24.32 -3.84
C ALA A 30 -16.09 23.37 -5.05
N GLN A 31 -16.29 23.95 -6.23
CA GLN A 31 -16.15 23.26 -7.49
C GLN A 31 -14.67 22.92 -7.59
N ALA A 32 -14.35 21.63 -7.58
CA ALA A 32 -13.04 21.12 -7.93
C ALA A 32 -12.72 21.63 -9.34
N GLN A 33 -11.99 22.74 -9.43
CA GLN A 33 -11.45 23.22 -10.67
C GLN A 33 -10.40 22.21 -11.10
N ALA A 34 -10.75 21.36 -12.06
CA ALA A 34 -9.76 20.59 -12.80
C ALA A 34 -8.81 21.61 -13.43
N LEU A 35 -7.57 21.65 -12.95
CA LEU A 35 -6.49 22.43 -13.56
C LEU A 35 -6.17 21.77 -14.92
N VAL A 36 -6.93 22.12 -15.94
CA VAL A 36 -6.62 21.75 -17.32
C VAL A 36 -5.47 22.64 -17.78
N SER A 37 -4.25 22.15 -17.60
CA SER A 37 -3.04 22.74 -18.16
C SER A 37 -3.07 22.60 -19.69
N ASN A 38 -3.62 23.59 -20.39
CA ASN A 38 -3.60 23.64 -21.86
C ASN A 38 -2.26 24.21 -22.37
N ILE A 39 -1.14 23.58 -21.98
CA ILE A 39 0.18 23.86 -22.56
C ILE A 39 0.46 22.75 -23.59
N PRO A 40 0.47 23.03 -24.90
CA PRO A 40 0.85 22.04 -25.89
C PRO A 40 2.31 21.64 -25.66
N GLY A 41 2.53 20.37 -25.31
CA GLY A 41 3.85 19.84 -24.93
C GLY A 41 4.05 19.62 -23.42
N ALA A 42 3.04 19.88 -22.57
CA ALA A 42 3.08 19.46 -21.17
C ALA A 42 2.95 17.93 -21.09
N VAL A 43 4.08 17.26 -20.89
CA VAL A 43 4.11 15.85 -20.49
C VAL A 43 3.71 15.82 -19.01
N VAL A 44 2.59 15.18 -18.71
CA VAL A 44 2.22 14.88 -17.32
C VAL A 44 3.19 13.81 -16.83
N LEU A 45 4.23 14.23 -16.11
CA LEU A 45 5.26 13.33 -15.58
C LEU A 45 4.73 12.49 -14.41
N GLU A 46 3.81 13.05 -13.63
CA GLU A 46 3.26 12.41 -12.45
C GLU A 46 1.79 12.82 -12.26
N ARG A 47 0.90 11.83 -12.07
CA ARG A 47 -0.53 12.03 -11.86
C ARG A 47 -0.91 11.65 -10.44
N ILE A 48 -1.55 12.57 -9.72
CA ILE A 48 -2.12 12.30 -8.39
C ILE A 48 -3.44 11.55 -8.57
N LEU A 49 -3.57 10.39 -7.94
CA LEU A 49 -4.78 9.56 -7.98
C LEU A 49 -5.67 9.83 -6.76
N VAL A 50 -5.08 9.89 -5.56
CA VAL A 50 -5.81 10.09 -4.31
C VAL A 50 -5.05 11.09 -3.42
N LYS A 51 -5.80 11.93 -2.72
CA LYS A 51 -5.28 12.85 -1.70
C LYS A 51 -5.92 12.56 -0.34
N VAL A 52 -5.09 12.36 0.68
CA VAL A 52 -5.53 11.99 2.04
C VAL A 52 -4.79 12.85 3.06
N ASN A 53 -5.50 13.77 3.74
CA ASN A 53 -4.95 14.67 4.77
C ASN A 53 -3.66 15.43 4.38
N GLY A 54 -3.40 15.60 3.08
CA GLY A 54 -2.19 16.24 2.56
C GLY A 54 -1.16 15.29 1.98
N GLY A 55 -1.26 13.98 2.26
CA GLY A 55 -0.54 12.93 1.55
C GLY A 55 -1.15 12.66 0.17
N LEU A 56 -0.32 12.19 -0.76
CA LEU A 56 -0.68 11.94 -2.15
C LEU A 56 -0.31 10.50 -2.50
N VAL A 57 -1.23 9.80 -3.17
CA VAL A 57 -0.95 8.53 -3.85
C VAL A 57 -0.85 8.86 -5.33
N THR A 58 0.32 8.67 -5.92
CA THR A 58 0.56 8.98 -7.33
C THR A 58 0.43 7.75 -8.21
N GLN A 59 0.35 7.95 -9.51
CA GLN A 59 0.30 6.87 -10.48
C GLN A 59 1.56 6.00 -10.43
N SER A 60 2.74 6.60 -10.27
CA SER A 60 4.01 5.88 -10.16
C SER A 60 4.04 4.95 -8.94
N ASP A 61 3.47 5.40 -7.82
CA ASP A 61 3.33 4.57 -6.62
C ASP A 61 2.44 3.35 -6.88
N LEU A 62 1.29 3.56 -7.54
CA LEU A 62 0.36 2.47 -7.87
C LEU A 62 0.98 1.47 -8.85
N GLU A 63 1.67 1.94 -9.89
CA GLU A 63 2.34 1.08 -10.87
C GLU A 63 3.40 0.19 -10.21
N ARG A 64 4.21 0.74 -9.29
CA ARG A 64 5.19 -0.05 -8.53
C ARG A 64 4.52 -1.13 -7.70
N VAL A 65 3.44 -0.80 -7.00
CA VAL A 65 2.69 -1.78 -6.18
C VAL A 65 2.02 -2.84 -7.07
N GLN A 66 1.48 -2.47 -8.22
CA GLN A 66 0.91 -3.40 -9.20
C GLN A 66 1.97 -4.39 -9.72
N ILE A 67 3.16 -3.91 -10.08
CA ILE A 67 4.27 -4.77 -10.53
C ILE A 67 4.64 -5.78 -9.44
N ASN A 68 4.76 -5.33 -8.19
CA ASN A 68 5.08 -6.19 -7.06
C ASN A 68 3.97 -7.23 -6.79
N ALA A 69 2.70 -6.83 -6.88
CA ALA A 69 1.56 -7.73 -6.73
C ALA A 69 1.52 -8.80 -7.83
N LEU A 70 1.82 -8.43 -9.08
CA LEU A 70 1.92 -9.36 -10.20
C LEU A 70 3.07 -10.35 -10.01
N ARG A 71 4.23 -9.87 -9.54
CA ARG A 71 5.40 -10.71 -9.23
C ARG A 71 5.10 -11.71 -8.11
N ALA A 72 4.41 -11.27 -7.06
CA ALA A 72 4.03 -12.10 -5.92
C ALA A 72 3.04 -13.22 -6.29
N ARG A 73 2.22 -13.02 -7.33
CA ARG A 73 1.26 -14.02 -7.82
C ARG A 73 1.94 -15.24 -8.49
N GLY A 74 3.23 -15.14 -8.83
CA GLY A 74 4.05 -16.25 -9.35
C GLY A 74 3.72 -16.72 -10.77
N THR A 75 2.52 -16.43 -11.29
CA THR A 75 2.12 -16.74 -12.67
C THR A 75 1.99 -15.43 -13.46
N PRO A 76 2.93 -15.12 -14.37
CA PRO A 76 2.82 -13.95 -15.21
C PRO A 76 1.65 -14.12 -16.19
N PRO A 77 0.82 -13.09 -16.41
CA PRO A 77 -0.27 -13.15 -17.37
C PRO A 77 0.28 -13.43 -18.77
N GLN A 78 -0.39 -14.33 -19.50
CA GLN A 78 0.12 -14.81 -20.79
C GLN A 78 -0.37 -13.98 -21.98
N THR A 79 -1.40 -13.18 -21.76
CA THR A 79 -2.00 -12.32 -22.78
C THR A 79 -2.26 -10.92 -22.23
N ASP A 80 -2.21 -9.91 -23.10
CA ASP A 80 -2.52 -8.52 -22.72
C ASP A 80 -3.94 -8.39 -22.14
N ALA A 81 -4.89 -9.19 -22.66
CA ALA A 81 -6.26 -9.21 -22.16
C ALA A 81 -6.40 -9.85 -20.76
N GLU A 82 -5.51 -10.77 -20.40
CA GLU A 82 -5.43 -11.34 -19.06
C GLU A 82 -4.75 -10.37 -18.10
N LEU A 83 -3.64 -9.75 -18.52
CA LEU A 83 -2.95 -8.72 -17.76
C LEU A 83 -3.90 -7.58 -17.37
N GLN A 84 -4.67 -7.08 -18.34
CA GLN A 84 -5.63 -5.99 -18.10
C GLN A 84 -6.70 -6.39 -17.08
N ARG A 85 -7.26 -7.60 -17.19
CA ARG A 85 -8.25 -8.09 -16.20
C ARG A 85 -7.66 -8.19 -14.80
N VAL A 86 -6.47 -8.76 -14.67
CA VAL A 86 -5.82 -8.92 -13.36
C VAL A 86 -5.52 -7.55 -12.76
N ILE A 87 -5.01 -6.60 -13.55
CA ILE A 87 -4.79 -5.23 -13.09
C ILE A 87 -6.10 -4.58 -12.63
N GLU A 88 -7.17 -4.68 -13.40
CA GLU A 88 -8.49 -4.13 -13.04
C GLU A 88 -9.06 -4.76 -11.76
N GLU A 89 -8.80 -6.05 -11.55
CA GLU A 89 -9.24 -6.79 -10.36
C GLU A 89 -8.48 -6.35 -9.10
N ILE A 90 -7.16 -6.22 -9.18
CA ILE A 90 -6.34 -5.89 -7.99
C ILE A 90 -6.30 -4.39 -7.69
N THR A 91 -6.47 -3.52 -8.70
CA THR A 91 -6.29 -2.07 -8.54
C THR A 91 -7.14 -1.44 -7.44
N PRO A 92 -8.44 -1.77 -7.28
CA PRO A 92 -9.26 -1.22 -6.20
C PRO A 92 -8.68 -1.52 -4.82
N ASP A 93 -8.29 -2.77 -4.56
CA ASP A 93 -7.74 -3.19 -3.28
C ASP A 93 -6.37 -2.55 -3.03
N LEU A 94 -5.52 -2.43 -4.06
CA LEU A 94 -4.23 -1.75 -3.94
C LEU A 94 -4.38 -0.27 -3.58
N ILE A 95 -5.39 0.42 -4.12
CA ILE A 95 -5.65 1.83 -3.77
C ILE A 95 -6.13 1.94 -2.32
N VAL A 96 -7.02 1.04 -1.88
CA VAL A 96 -7.49 1.02 -0.48
C VAL A 96 -6.32 0.77 0.47
N ASN A 97 -5.51 -0.25 0.21
CA ASN A 97 -4.33 -0.57 1.01
C ASN A 97 -3.33 0.60 1.06
N ALA A 98 -3.09 1.28 -0.07
CA ALA A 98 -2.20 2.44 -0.12
C ALA A 98 -2.74 3.62 0.71
N VAL A 99 -4.06 3.83 0.72
CA VAL A 99 -4.71 4.84 1.56
C VAL A 99 -4.61 4.47 3.04
N GLU A 100 -4.86 3.22 3.39
CA GLU A 100 -4.76 2.72 4.76
C GLU A 100 -3.33 2.85 5.31
N GLU A 101 -2.33 2.41 4.54
CA GLU A 101 -0.92 2.57 4.89
C GLU A 101 -0.58 4.04 5.16
N LEU A 102 -1.01 4.93 4.26
CA LEU A 102 -0.77 6.36 4.40
C LEU A 102 -1.40 6.94 5.67
N LEU A 103 -2.63 6.53 6.01
CA LEU A 103 -3.30 6.92 7.25
C LEU A 103 -2.57 6.40 8.49
N LEU A 104 -2.11 5.15 8.48
CA LEU A 104 -1.35 4.55 9.58
C LEU A 104 0.00 5.23 9.77
N VAL A 105 0.72 5.53 8.69
CA VAL A 105 1.99 6.28 8.74
C VAL A 105 1.76 7.67 9.32
N GLN A 106 0.72 8.39 8.89
CA GLN A 106 0.38 9.70 9.47
C GLN A 106 0.09 9.58 10.97
N ARG A 107 -0.75 8.61 11.35
CA ARG A 107 -1.08 8.38 12.75
C ARG A 107 0.15 8.03 13.58
N GLY A 108 1.05 7.20 13.07
CA GLY A 108 2.30 6.85 13.73
C GLY A 108 3.18 8.08 13.99
N ARG A 109 3.29 8.99 13.01
CA ARG A 109 4.00 10.27 13.18
C ARG A 109 3.32 11.17 14.22
N ASP A 110 2.00 11.27 14.20
CA ASP A 110 1.24 12.05 15.18
C ASP A 110 1.42 11.53 16.62
N LEU A 111 1.63 10.22 16.77
CA LEU A 111 1.96 9.57 18.04
C LEU A 111 3.43 9.73 18.45
N GLY A 112 4.27 10.32 17.58
CA GLY A 112 5.69 10.55 17.84
C GLY A 112 6.59 9.36 17.52
N TYR A 113 6.12 8.36 16.78
CA TYR A 113 6.96 7.27 16.32
C TYR A 113 7.84 7.72 15.14
N SER A 114 9.11 7.34 15.20
CA SER A 114 10.10 7.53 14.16
C SER A 114 11.08 6.37 14.14
N LEU A 115 11.82 6.22 13.05
CA LEU A 115 12.93 5.27 12.98
C LEU A 115 14.23 5.97 13.41
N SER A 116 14.77 5.57 14.57
CA SER A 116 16.06 6.09 15.03
C SER A 116 17.21 5.56 14.17
N ASP A 117 18.36 6.24 14.23
CA ASP A 117 19.57 5.78 13.52
C ASP A 117 20.05 4.42 14.03
N GLU A 118 19.94 4.19 15.33
CA GLU A 118 20.34 2.94 15.98
C GLU A 118 19.42 1.79 15.57
N ASP A 119 18.10 2.00 15.59
CA ASP A 119 17.13 1.02 15.10
C ASP A 119 17.36 0.69 13.62
N PHE A 120 17.68 1.70 12.80
CA PHE A 120 17.94 1.47 11.38
C PHE A 120 19.20 0.64 11.17
N GLN A 121 20.26 0.89 11.96
CA GLN A 121 21.48 0.12 11.89
C GLN A 121 21.26 -1.34 12.32
N GLU A 122 20.46 -1.57 13.37
CA GLU A 122 20.07 -2.92 13.81
C GLU A 122 19.35 -3.69 12.68
N ILE A 123 18.38 -3.04 12.01
CA ILE A 123 17.68 -3.63 10.85
C ILE A 123 18.67 -3.99 9.73
N LEU A 124 19.64 -3.12 9.44
CA LEU A 124 20.65 -3.40 8.41
C LEU A 124 21.54 -4.59 8.80
N ASP A 125 21.91 -4.69 10.06
CA ASP A 125 22.74 -5.79 10.56
C ASP A 125 21.96 -7.11 10.54
N ASP A 126 20.69 -7.11 10.90
CA ASP A 126 19.78 -8.27 10.80
C ASP A 126 19.60 -8.75 9.35
N ILE A 127 19.43 -7.81 8.40
CA ILE A 127 19.33 -8.15 6.97
C ILE A 127 20.63 -8.79 6.48
N LYS A 128 21.78 -8.24 6.87
CA LYS A 128 23.10 -8.79 6.52
C LYS A 128 23.31 -10.18 7.10
N GLU A 129 22.95 -10.39 8.36
CA GLU A 129 23.05 -11.69 9.02
C GLU A 129 22.14 -12.72 8.36
N THR A 130 20.86 -12.39 8.19
CA THR A 130 19.85 -13.30 7.61
C THR A 130 20.21 -13.72 6.18
N ASN A 131 20.78 -12.82 5.39
CA ASN A 131 21.16 -13.09 4.00
C ASN A 131 22.63 -13.51 3.84
N ASN A 132 23.41 -13.56 4.92
CA ASN A 132 24.86 -13.80 4.91
C ASN A 132 25.63 -12.86 3.95
N MET A 133 25.30 -11.57 3.98
CA MET A 133 25.84 -10.55 3.09
C MET A 133 26.70 -9.53 3.85
N ASN A 134 27.71 -8.98 3.18
CA ASN A 134 28.47 -7.82 3.68
C ASN A 134 27.89 -6.49 3.16
N ASP A 135 28.43 -5.35 3.61
CA ASP A 135 27.91 -4.03 3.23
C ASP A 135 27.98 -3.76 1.71
N GLU A 136 29.04 -4.23 1.04
CA GLU A 136 29.18 -4.06 -0.42
C GLU A 136 28.13 -4.89 -1.18
N GLN A 137 27.88 -6.11 -0.72
CA GLN A 137 26.87 -7.00 -1.27
C GLN A 137 25.46 -6.49 -1.01
N LEU A 138 25.21 -5.88 0.15
CA LEU A 138 23.95 -5.21 0.44
C LEU A 138 23.70 -4.06 -0.55
N VAL A 139 24.69 -3.18 -0.77
CA VAL A 139 24.55 -2.08 -1.74
C VAL A 139 24.34 -2.61 -3.16
N ALA A 140 25.06 -3.67 -3.55
CA ALA A 140 24.85 -4.32 -4.84
C ALA A 140 23.45 -4.94 -4.98
N ALA A 141 22.92 -5.51 -3.91
CA ALA A 141 21.56 -6.06 -3.88
C ALA A 141 20.49 -4.96 -4.01
N LEU A 142 20.65 -3.84 -3.30
CA LEU A 142 19.74 -2.69 -3.43
C LEU A 142 19.78 -2.09 -4.84
N GLN A 143 20.96 -2.02 -5.46
CA GLN A 143 21.07 -1.57 -6.85
C GLN A 143 20.40 -2.53 -7.85
N ALA A 144 20.41 -3.83 -7.57
CA ALA A 144 19.70 -4.82 -8.38
C ALA A 144 18.17 -4.71 -8.23
N ASP A 145 17.69 -4.25 -7.07
CA ASP A 145 16.28 -4.00 -6.78
C ASP A 145 15.86 -2.60 -7.24
N GLU A 146 15.70 -2.44 -8.55
CA GLU A 146 15.19 -1.20 -9.18
C GLU A 146 16.08 0.04 -8.96
N GLY A 147 17.35 -0.17 -8.59
CA GLY A 147 18.31 0.92 -8.36
C GLY A 147 18.14 1.63 -7.02
N MET A 148 17.53 0.97 -6.02
CA MET A 148 17.27 1.55 -4.71
C MET A 148 18.56 2.00 -4.01
N THR A 149 18.49 3.17 -3.36
CA THR A 149 19.57 3.74 -2.55
C THR A 149 19.33 3.52 -1.05
N LEU A 150 20.40 3.58 -0.24
CA LEU A 150 20.29 3.46 1.23
C LEU A 150 19.33 4.48 1.88
N PRO A 151 19.32 5.77 1.48
CA PRO A 151 18.35 6.73 2.00
C PRO A 151 16.90 6.36 1.66
N GLU A 152 16.64 5.82 0.48
CA GLU A 152 15.31 5.36 0.08
C GLU A 152 14.89 4.14 0.89
N LEU A 153 15.79 3.17 1.09
CA LEU A 153 15.56 2.02 1.96
C LEU A 153 15.15 2.48 3.35
N ARG A 154 15.82 3.49 3.92
CA ARG A 154 15.46 4.03 5.23
C ARG A 154 14.03 4.56 5.26
N VAL A 155 13.59 5.27 4.22
CA VAL A 155 12.21 5.78 4.13
C VAL A 155 11.21 4.64 4.08
N VAL A 156 11.50 3.57 3.34
CA VAL A 156 10.65 2.37 3.27
C VAL A 156 10.57 1.68 4.62
N MET A 157 11.71 1.45 5.27
CA MET A 157 11.78 0.80 6.59
C MET A 157 11.10 1.64 7.68
N GLU A 158 11.24 2.97 7.62
CA GLU A 158 10.55 3.87 8.53
C GLU A 158 9.03 3.75 8.37
N ARG A 159 8.51 3.78 7.14
CA ARG A 159 7.06 3.58 6.89
C ARG A 159 6.58 2.27 7.48
N GLN A 160 7.28 1.17 7.23
CA GLN A 160 6.91 -0.15 7.74
C GLN A 160 6.92 -0.21 9.27
N ARG A 161 7.92 0.40 9.92
CA ARG A 161 7.99 0.50 11.37
C ARG A 161 6.80 1.30 11.94
N LEU A 162 6.47 2.44 11.32
CA LEU A 162 5.36 3.28 11.76
C LEU A 162 4.02 2.56 11.63
N VAL A 163 3.79 1.84 10.53
CA VAL A 163 2.58 1.02 10.33
C VAL A 163 2.48 -0.05 11.42
N SER A 164 3.56 -0.82 11.63
CA SER A 164 3.58 -1.89 12.64
C SER A 164 3.34 -1.37 14.05
N ALA A 165 4.06 -0.31 14.45
CA ALA A 165 3.91 0.30 15.78
C ALA A 165 2.50 0.85 16.02
N THR A 166 1.91 1.51 15.01
CA THR A 166 0.56 2.08 15.11
C THR A 166 -0.49 0.99 15.26
N THR A 167 -0.40 -0.08 14.46
CA THR A 167 -1.33 -1.22 14.55
C THR A 167 -1.25 -1.91 15.92
N GLN A 168 -0.04 -2.09 16.46
CA GLN A 168 0.15 -2.70 17.77
C GLN A 168 -0.54 -1.91 18.90
N VAL A 169 -0.47 -0.57 18.86
CA VAL A 169 -1.00 0.27 19.94
C VAL A 169 -2.48 0.59 19.76
N GLU A 170 -2.93 0.91 18.55
CA GLU A 170 -4.31 1.35 18.31
C GLU A 170 -5.28 0.18 18.12
N VAL A 171 -4.81 -0.96 17.61
CA VAL A 171 -5.65 -2.14 17.36
C VAL A 171 -5.44 -3.18 18.46
N LEU A 172 -4.22 -3.72 18.58
CA LEU A 172 -3.98 -4.88 19.45
C LEU A 172 -4.15 -4.55 20.94
N ALA A 173 -3.76 -3.35 21.39
CA ALA A 173 -3.95 -2.96 22.78
C ALA A 173 -5.43 -2.73 23.18
N ARG A 174 -6.34 -2.59 22.21
CA ARG A 174 -7.78 -2.44 22.45
C ARG A 174 -8.55 -3.75 22.46
N ILE A 175 -7.92 -4.85 22.03
CA ILE A 175 -8.53 -6.16 22.01
C ILE A 175 -8.31 -6.83 23.37
N SER A 176 -9.41 -7.13 24.07
CA SER A 176 -9.39 -7.93 25.29
C SER A 176 -10.23 -9.18 25.03
N ILE A 177 -9.56 -10.33 24.95
CA ILE A 177 -10.23 -11.63 24.80
C ILE A 177 -10.50 -12.16 26.21
N THR A 178 -11.74 -12.51 26.49
CA THR A 178 -12.12 -13.11 27.78
C THR A 178 -11.97 -14.62 27.73
N ASP A 179 -11.73 -15.27 28.87
CA ASP A 179 -11.67 -16.73 28.95
C ASP A 179 -12.97 -17.40 28.47
N ILE A 180 -14.11 -16.72 28.65
CA ILE A 180 -15.42 -17.21 28.21
C ILE A 180 -15.48 -17.24 26.68
N GLU A 181 -15.10 -16.14 26.03
CA GLU A 181 -15.06 -16.04 24.57
C GLU A 181 -14.05 -17.02 23.96
N ALA A 182 -12.87 -17.17 24.58
CA ALA A 182 -11.88 -18.16 24.17
C ALA A 182 -12.42 -19.60 24.29
N ARG A 183 -13.17 -19.91 25.36
CA ARG A 183 -13.78 -21.21 25.56
C ARG A 183 -14.90 -21.48 24.55
N GLU A 184 -15.76 -20.50 24.31
CA GLU A 184 -16.83 -20.58 23.32
C GLU A 184 -16.23 -20.81 21.92
N TYR A 185 -15.21 -20.04 21.54
CA TYR A 185 -14.50 -20.23 20.27
C TYR A 185 -13.90 -21.64 20.15
N TYR A 186 -13.24 -22.14 21.20
CA TYR A 186 -12.68 -23.49 21.23
C TYR A 186 -13.75 -24.57 21.05
N ASP A 187 -14.87 -24.46 21.78
CA ASP A 187 -15.95 -25.43 21.76
C ASP A 187 -16.67 -25.44 20.38
N THR A 188 -16.75 -24.30 19.68
CA THR A 188 -17.36 -24.22 18.34
C THR A 188 -16.38 -24.54 17.19
N HIS A 189 -15.07 -24.45 17.41
CA HIS A 189 -14.03 -24.69 16.38
C HIS A 189 -13.13 -25.88 16.74
N LEU A 190 -13.68 -26.91 17.39
CA LEU A 190 -12.90 -28.06 17.88
C LEU A 190 -12.12 -28.79 16.77
N GLU A 191 -12.59 -28.71 15.52
CA GLU A 191 -11.92 -29.25 14.32
C GLU A 191 -10.60 -28.53 14.00
N GLU A 192 -10.46 -27.23 14.29
CA GLU A 192 -9.20 -26.47 14.11
C GLU A 192 -8.13 -26.89 15.12
N PHE A 193 -8.55 -27.42 16.27
CA PHE A 193 -7.69 -27.84 17.37
C PHE A 193 -7.49 -29.36 17.45
N THR A 194 -8.14 -30.12 16.56
CA THR A 194 -8.02 -31.58 16.50
C THR A 194 -7.22 -31.98 15.27
N ASN A 195 -6.00 -32.47 15.47
CA ASN A 195 -5.25 -33.05 14.36
C ASN A 195 -5.94 -34.36 13.91
N PRO A 196 -6.16 -34.59 12.61
CA PRO A 196 -6.61 -35.89 12.14
C PRO A 196 -5.59 -36.95 12.55
N ALA A 197 -6.08 -38.12 12.98
CA ALA A 197 -5.21 -39.20 13.46
C ALA A 197 -4.24 -39.63 12.35
N THR A 198 -2.98 -39.19 12.43
CA THR A 198 -1.95 -39.39 11.39
C THR A 198 -1.09 -40.63 11.60
N VAL A 199 -1.26 -41.36 12.71
CA VAL A 199 -0.40 -42.50 13.03
C VAL A 199 -1.18 -43.71 13.52
N THR A 200 -0.82 -44.88 12.97
CA THR A 200 -1.20 -46.19 13.53
C THR A 200 -0.07 -46.67 14.41
N LEU A 201 -0.25 -46.60 15.74
CA LEU A 201 0.75 -47.07 16.70
C LEU A 201 0.68 -48.60 16.83
N ARG A 202 1.83 -49.27 16.76
CA ARG A 202 1.97 -50.69 17.12
C ARG A 202 2.96 -50.76 18.26
N GLU A 203 2.48 -51.06 19.45
CA GLU A 203 3.29 -51.17 20.66
C GLU A 203 3.54 -52.65 20.99
N ILE A 204 4.76 -52.98 21.38
CA ILE A 204 5.09 -54.25 22.03
C ILE A 204 5.62 -53.90 23.42
N LEU A 205 4.84 -54.23 24.43
CA LEU A 205 5.23 -54.08 25.83
C LEU A 205 5.92 -55.36 26.30
N ILE A 206 7.20 -55.24 26.68
CA ILE A 206 7.94 -56.33 27.32
C ILE A 206 7.94 -56.04 28.82
N ALA A 207 7.14 -56.79 29.57
CA ALA A 207 7.16 -56.71 31.02
C ALA A 207 8.46 -57.34 31.55
N VAL A 208 9.25 -56.55 32.27
CA VAL A 208 10.38 -57.05 33.06
C VAL A 208 9.88 -57.38 34.47
N PRO A 209 10.24 -58.55 35.04
CA PRO A 209 9.91 -58.87 36.41
C PRO A 209 10.62 -57.88 37.34
N ALA A 210 9.85 -57.31 38.28
CA ALA A 210 10.40 -56.51 39.36
C ALA A 210 11.06 -57.45 40.37
N GLU A 211 12.31 -57.85 40.11
CA GLU A 211 13.12 -58.59 41.08
C GLU A 211 13.81 -57.58 42.00
N GLY A 212 13.14 -57.28 43.11
CA GLY A 212 13.78 -56.82 44.33
C GLY A 212 13.97 -58.03 45.25
N GLY A 213 15.22 -58.42 45.48
CA GLY A 213 15.63 -59.50 46.38
C GLY A 213 17.01 -60.05 46.07
#